data_AF-A0A8J2LDR9-F1
#
_entry.id   AF-A0A8J2LDR9-F1
#
_cell.length_a   1.000
_cell.length_b   1.000
_cell.length_c   1.000
_cell.angle_alpha   90.00
_cell.angle_beta   90.00
_cell.angle_gamma   90.00
#
_symmetry.space_group_name_H-M   'P 1'
#
loop_
_entity.id
_entity.type
_entity.pdbx_description
1 polymer ?
#
loop_
_entity_poly.entity_id
_entity_poly.type
_entity_poly.pdbx_seq_one_letter_code
_entity_poly.pdbx_strand_id
1 'polypeptide(L)'
;MRNIDINSRRLSSTFDLYHSLDHVLREFSNLPAIKDSLNRENEVVRRKYGQSIFLEIPDNRTCADAGIEDDFCVCSVPVKINSDRADVRMAVEVAIG
;
A
#
# COMPACT_ATOMS: atom_id res chain seq x y z
N MET A 1 -11.98 -16.99 1.48
CA MET A 1 -11.88 -15.86 0.52
C MET A 1 -12.47 -14.55 1.03
N ARG A 2 -13.40 -14.52 2.00
CA ARG A 2 -13.99 -13.28 2.57
C ARG A 2 -13.02 -12.10 2.75
N ASN A 3 -11.86 -12.31 3.36
CA ASN A 3 -10.91 -11.22 3.63
C ASN A 3 -10.30 -10.65 2.35
N ILE A 4 -10.05 -11.48 1.32
CA ILE A 4 -9.55 -11.00 0.02
C ILE A 4 -10.58 -10.08 -0.63
N ASP A 5 -11.86 -10.46 -0.59
CA ASP A 5 -12.95 -9.65 -1.15
C ASP A 5 -13.09 -8.31 -0.43
N ILE A 6 -13.04 -8.32 0.92
CA ILE A 6 -13.05 -7.09 1.74
C ILE A 6 -11.83 -6.22 1.39
N ASN A 7 -10.64 -6.82 1.38
CA ASN A 7 -9.37 -6.12 1.19
C ASN A 7 -9.22 -5.53 -0.21
N SER A 8 -9.94 -6.04 -1.21
CA SER A 8 -9.97 -5.46 -2.56
C SER A 8 -10.44 -3.98 -2.61
N ARG A 9 -11.09 -3.52 -1.53
CA ARG A 9 -11.58 -2.15 -1.37
C ARG A 9 -10.94 -1.41 -0.19
N ARG A 10 -9.85 -1.95 0.38
CA ARG A 10 -9.11 -1.35 1.50
C ARG A 10 -7.82 -0.72 1.02
N LEU A 11 -7.34 0.27 1.78
CA LEU A 11 -6.01 0.83 1.58
C LEU A 11 -4.95 -0.25 1.84
N SER A 12 -4.19 -0.60 0.82
CA SER A 12 -3.07 -1.54 0.89
C SER A 12 -1.80 -0.93 0.33
N SER A 13 -0.66 -1.49 0.70
CA SER A 13 0.65 -1.12 0.17
C SER A 13 1.45 -2.36 -0.26
N THR A 14 2.58 -2.15 -0.91
CA THR A 14 3.48 -3.24 -1.33
C THR A 14 4.03 -4.05 -0.16
N PHE A 15 4.05 -3.48 1.05
CA PHE A 15 4.39 -4.21 2.27
C PHE A 15 3.37 -5.32 2.58
N ASP A 16 2.08 -5.12 2.28
CA ASP A 16 1.06 -6.16 2.46
C ASP A 16 1.29 -7.33 1.50
N LEU A 17 1.68 -7.04 0.25
CA LEU A 17 2.03 -8.07 -0.73
C LEU A 17 3.23 -8.90 -0.24
N TYR A 18 4.28 -8.24 0.27
CA TYR A 18 5.44 -8.91 0.84
C TYR A 18 5.04 -9.89 1.96
N HIS A 19 4.24 -9.44 2.92
CA HIS A 19 3.76 -10.30 4.01
C HIS A 19 2.81 -11.40 3.54
N SER A 20 2.08 -11.17 2.45
CA SER A 20 1.23 -12.18 1.84
C SER A 20 2.05 -13.30 1.20
N LEU A 21 3.14 -12.95 0.53
CA LEU A 21 4.09 -13.92 -0.02
C LEU A 21 4.79 -14.71 1.10
N ASP A 22 5.26 -14.05 2.16
CA ASP A 22 5.82 -14.74 3.34
C ASP A 22 4.80 -15.71 3.96
N HIS A 23 3.55 -15.29 4.11
CA HIS A 23 2.45 -16.15 4.57
C HIS A 23 2.31 -17.39 3.68
N VAL A 24 2.19 -17.23 2.35
CA VAL A 24 2.09 -18.36 1.42
C VAL A 24 3.29 -19.29 1.55
N LEU A 25 4.51 -18.75 1.59
CA LEU A 25 5.71 -19.57 1.72
C LEU A 25 5.71 -20.37 3.03
N ARG A 26 5.30 -19.77 4.14
CA ARG A 26 5.26 -20.46 5.44
C ARG A 26 4.18 -21.53 5.52
N GLU A 27 3.01 -21.29 4.93
CA GLU A 27 1.90 -22.24 4.98
C GLU A 27 2.08 -23.42 4.01
N PHE A 28 2.75 -23.18 2.87
CA PHE A 28 2.85 -24.17 1.78
C PHE A 28 4.27 -24.68 1.52
N SER A 29 5.25 -24.32 2.35
CA SER A 29 6.61 -24.83 2.25
C SER A 29 7.26 -25.03 3.63
N ASN A 30 8.39 -25.73 3.68
CA ASN A 30 9.20 -25.90 4.90
C ASN A 30 10.25 -24.79 5.07
N LEU A 31 10.10 -23.66 4.36
CA LEU A 31 11.02 -22.54 4.48
C LEU A 31 10.84 -21.84 5.83
N PRO A 32 11.94 -21.44 6.49
CA PRO A 32 11.85 -20.62 7.70
C PRO A 32 11.22 -19.26 7.39
N ALA A 33 10.53 -18.69 8.37
CA ALA A 33 9.97 -17.33 8.26
C ALA A 33 11.06 -16.32 7.88
N ILE A 34 10.71 -15.34 7.04
CA ILE A 34 11.69 -14.33 6.65
C ILE A 34 12.07 -13.49 7.87
N LYS A 35 13.35 -13.58 8.26
CA LYS A 35 13.91 -12.85 9.41
C LYS A 35 13.93 -11.36 9.16
N ASP A 36 13.81 -10.56 10.22
CA ASP A 36 14.04 -9.11 10.17
C ASP A 36 15.36 -8.77 9.49
N SER A 37 15.39 -7.63 8.80
CA SER A 37 16.59 -7.16 8.10
C SER A 37 17.59 -6.59 9.09
N LEU A 38 18.87 -6.56 8.72
CA LEU A 38 19.92 -5.86 9.47
C LEU A 38 20.30 -4.58 8.73
N ASN A 39 20.52 -3.47 9.45
CA ASN A 39 21.11 -2.27 8.86
C ASN A 39 22.63 -2.42 8.69
N ARG A 40 23.30 -1.36 8.25
CA ARG A 40 24.76 -1.37 8.02
C ARG A 40 25.55 -1.53 9.32
N GLU A 41 24.94 -1.15 10.42
CA GLU A 41 25.45 -1.20 11.79
C GLU A 41 25.12 -2.54 12.48
N ASN A 42 24.54 -3.50 11.75
CA ASN A 42 24.15 -4.83 12.23
C ASN A 42 23.04 -4.81 13.29
N GLU A 43 22.24 -3.75 13.32
CA GLU A 43 21.06 -3.62 14.18
C GLU A 43 19.82 -4.18 13.48
N VAL A 44 18.92 -4.75 14.27
CA VAL A 44 17.68 -5.36 13.77
C VAL A 44 16.70 -4.27 13.33
N VAL A 45 16.41 -4.23 12.03
CA VAL A 45 15.37 -3.39 11.44
C VAL A 45 14.09 -4.21 11.32
N ARG A 46 13.16 -3.97 12.25
CA ARG A 46 11.86 -4.62 12.24
C ARG A 46 11.03 -4.17 11.06
N ARG A 47 10.43 -5.13 10.35
CA ARG A 47 9.41 -4.83 9.33
C ARG A 47 8.12 -4.42 10.03
N LYS A 48 7.94 -3.11 10.19
CA LYS A 48 6.84 -2.51 10.94
C LYS A 48 5.55 -2.31 10.16
N TYR A 49 5.60 -2.37 8.82
CA TYR A 49 4.46 -2.06 7.97
C TYR A 49 3.94 -3.31 7.28
N GLY A 50 2.63 -3.30 7.05
CA GLY A 50 1.94 -4.30 6.26
C GLY A 50 1.49 -5.53 7.03
N GLN A 51 0.56 -6.26 6.43
CA GLN A 51 0.08 -7.55 6.92
C GLN A 51 -0.28 -8.45 5.73
N SER A 52 -0.45 -9.75 5.99
CA SER A 52 -0.97 -10.65 4.97
C SER A 52 -2.40 -10.26 4.55
N ILE A 53 -2.68 -10.22 3.25
CA ILE A 53 -4.02 -9.95 2.69
C ILE A 53 -5.05 -11.05 2.99
N PHE A 54 -4.61 -12.19 3.53
CA PHE A 54 -5.52 -13.22 4.03
C PHE A 54 -6.13 -12.84 5.38
N LEU A 55 -5.58 -11.82 6.06
CA LEU A 55 -6.14 -11.18 7.25
C LEU A 55 -6.90 -9.91 6.83
N GLU A 56 -7.99 -9.59 7.51
CA GLU A 56 -8.78 -8.40 7.21
C GLU A 56 -7.97 -7.12 7.48
N ILE A 57 -7.90 -6.22 6.50
CA ILE A 57 -7.28 -4.91 6.62
C ILE A 57 -8.31 -3.95 7.26
N PRO A 58 -7.93 -3.19 8.30
CA PRO A 58 -8.83 -2.23 8.95
C PRO A 58 -9.44 -1.23 7.97
N ASP A 59 -10.70 -0.85 8.19
CA ASP A 59 -11.41 0.12 7.36
C ASP A 59 -10.89 1.55 7.50
N ASN A 60 -10.39 1.87 8.68
CA ASN A 60 -9.86 3.15 9.08
C ASN A 60 -8.32 3.23 8.96
N ARG A 61 -7.68 2.31 8.23
CA ARG A 61 -6.23 2.31 8.02
C ARG A 61 -5.80 3.58 7.30
N THR A 62 -4.78 4.26 7.84
CA THR A 62 -4.19 5.46 7.26
C THR A 62 -2.99 5.13 6.36
N CYS A 63 -2.54 6.09 5.54
CA CYS A 63 -1.30 5.92 4.77
C CYS A 63 -0.08 5.71 5.65
N ALA A 64 0.01 6.39 6.81
CA ALA A 64 1.05 6.16 7.80
C ALA A 64 1.07 4.71 8.31
N ASP A 65 -0.10 4.14 8.60
CA ASP A 65 -0.22 2.71 8.98
C ASP A 65 0.18 1.77 7.83
N ALA A 66 -0.02 2.22 6.59
CA ALA A 66 0.37 1.49 5.38
C ALA A 66 1.84 1.69 4.98
N GLY A 67 2.61 2.51 5.70
CA GLY A 67 4.00 2.84 5.36
C GLY A 67 4.15 3.72 4.12
N ILE A 68 3.11 4.47 3.77
CA ILE A 68 3.06 5.40 2.65
C ILE A 68 3.28 6.81 3.22
N GLU A 69 4.29 7.53 2.74
CA GLU A 69 4.52 8.93 3.13
C GLU A 69 3.39 9.82 2.60
N ASP A 70 3.11 10.92 3.30
CA ASP A 70 1.98 11.81 3.00
C ASP A 70 2.00 12.32 1.55
N ASP A 71 3.19 12.60 1.01
CA ASP A 71 3.39 13.05 -0.38
C ASP A 71 2.97 12.01 -1.43
N PHE A 72 2.96 10.73 -1.06
CA PHE A 72 2.52 9.61 -1.91
C PHE A 72 1.16 9.04 -1.51
N CYS A 73 0.54 9.61 -0.48
CA CYS A 73 -0.78 9.21 -0.07
C CYS A 73 -1.81 9.77 -1.05
N VAL A 74 -2.40 8.92 -1.87
CA VAL A 74 -3.46 9.30 -2.81
C VAL A 74 -4.77 9.49 -2.04
N CYS A 75 -4.83 10.53 -1.20
CA CYS A 75 -6.00 10.93 -0.42
C CYS A 75 -7.15 11.44 -1.29
N SER A 76 -6.83 11.90 -2.50
CA SER A 76 -7.80 12.54 -3.39
C SER A 76 -8.51 11.48 -4.22
N VAL A 77 -9.79 11.24 -3.92
CA VAL A 77 -10.66 10.53 -4.86
C VAL A 77 -10.67 11.33 -6.16
N PRO A 78 -10.36 10.71 -7.32
CA PRO A 78 -10.42 11.42 -8.60
C PRO A 78 -11.81 11.99 -8.80
N VAL A 79 -11.91 13.32 -8.88
CA VAL A 79 -13.17 13.99 -9.19
C VAL A 79 -13.27 14.12 -10.71
N LYS A 80 -14.42 13.72 -11.27
CA LYS A 80 -14.68 13.91 -12.69
C LYS A 80 -14.89 15.41 -12.94
N ILE A 81 -13.91 16.04 -13.59
CA ILE A 81 -13.96 17.47 -13.96
C ILE A 81 -14.51 17.59 -15.39
N ASN A 82 -15.29 18.64 -15.64
CA ASN A 82 -15.74 18.95 -17.01
C ASN A 82 -14.54 19.50 -17.81
N SER A 83 -14.11 18.77 -18.84
CA SER A 83 -13.00 19.14 -19.71
C SER A 83 -13.25 20.39 -20.55
N ASP A 84 -14.51 20.79 -20.71
CA ASP A 84 -14.87 21.96 -21.53
C ASP A 84 -14.72 23.28 -20.76
N ARG A 85 -14.49 23.20 -19.45
CA ARG A 85 -14.23 24.38 -18.62
C ARG A 85 -12.90 25.04 -19.02
N ALA A 86 -12.94 26.35 -19.23
CA ALA A 86 -11.77 27.13 -19.66
C ALA A 86 -10.60 27.04 -18.66
N ASP A 87 -10.89 27.01 -17.35
CA ASP A 87 -9.86 26.87 -16.31
C ASP A 87 -9.20 25.49 -16.31
N VAL A 88 -9.95 24.44 -16.63
CA VAL A 88 -9.42 23.08 -16.76
C VAL A 88 -8.52 22.99 -18.00
N ARG A 89 -8.94 23.55 -19.15
CA ARG A 89 -8.11 23.58 -20.38
C ARG A 89 -6.80 24.33 -20.17
N MET A 90 -6.85 25.48 -19.52
CA MET A 90 -5.67 26.28 -19.21
C MET A 90 -4.71 25.53 -18.27
N ALA A 91 -5.23 24.88 -17.23
CA ALA A 91 -4.39 24.09 -16.32
C ALA A 91 -3.69 22.92 -17.03
N VAL A 92 -4.37 22.26 -17.97
CA VAL A 92 -3.81 21.18 -18.79
C VAL A 92 -2.69 21.69 -19.70
N GLU A 93 -2.88 22.83 -20.37
CA GLU A 93 -1.85 23.44 -21.22
C GLU A 93 -0.58 23.80 -20.44
N VAL A 94 -0.72 24.31 -19.21
CA VAL A 94 0.41 24.64 -18.33
C VAL A 94 1.15 23.40 -17.81
N ALA A 95 0.43 22.30 -17.56
CA ALA A 95 1.03 21.09 -17.02
C ALA A 95 1.81 20.25 -18.07
N ILE A 96 1.55 20.49 -19.37
CA ILE A 96 2.15 19.76 -20.49
C ILE A 96 3.17 20.63 -21.26
N GLY A 97 3.24 21.94 -20.98
CA GLY A 97 4.22 22.88 -21.52
C GLY A 97 5.51 22.95 -20.72
#